data_AF-K9T9F8-F1
#
_entry.id   AF-K9T9F8-F1
#
_cell.length_a   1.000
_cell.length_b   1.000
_cell.length_c   1.000
_cell.angle_alpha   90.00
_cell.angle_beta   90.00
_cell.angle_gamma   90.00
#
_symmetry.space_group_name_H-M   'P 1'
#
loop_
_entity.id
_entity.type
_entity.pdbx_description
1 polymer ?
#
loop_
_entity_poly.entity_id
_entity_poly.type
_entity_poly.pdbx_seq_one_letter_code
_entity_poly.pdbx_strand_id
1 'polypeptide(L)' 'MNYSIPVDPEEIMALRQRPVDEEMIAVAIAGLVKMARSQGQSLDDLTAEVLQDDPILDRVQRRWLSDIVAQAWKTMP' A
#
# COMPACT_ATOMS: atom_id res chain seq x y z
N MET A 1 -6.65 6.13 -15.69
CA MET A 1 -5.57 5.71 -14.79
C MET A 1 -4.39 5.33 -15.66
N ASN A 2 -3.22 5.93 -15.42
CA ASN A 2 -1.98 5.64 -16.13
C ASN A 2 -1.27 4.40 -15.59
N TYR A 3 -1.68 3.90 -14.42
CA TYR A 3 -1.13 2.72 -13.77
C TYR A 3 -2.24 1.70 -13.45
N SER A 4 -1.96 0.43 -13.73
CA SER A 4 -2.81 -0.69 -13.32
C SER A 4 -2.51 -1.06 -11.87
N ILE A 5 -3.53 -1.51 -11.12
CA ILE A 5 -3.35 -2.01 -9.75
C ILE A 5 -2.52 -3.30 -9.79
N PRO A 6 -1.37 -3.36 -9.10
CA PRO A 6 -0.52 -4.55 -9.04
C PRO A 6 -1.31 -5.74 -8.49
N VAL A 7 -1.11 -6.90 -9.10
CA VAL A 7 -1.69 -8.16 -8.61
C VAL A 7 -0.69 -9.09 -7.97
N ASP A 8 0.60 -8.86 -8.22
CA ASP A 8 1.70 -9.69 -7.73
C ASP A 8 2.89 -8.84 -7.22
N PRO A 9 3.77 -9.40 -6.36
CA PRO A 9 4.90 -8.67 -5.80
C PRO A 9 5.89 -8.12 -6.84
N GLU A 10 6.07 -8.81 -7.97
CA GLU A 10 6.94 -8.37 -9.06
C GLU A 10 6.47 -7.05 -9.68
N GLU A 11 5.14 -6.87 -9.81
CA GLU A 11 4.55 -5.64 -10.32
C GLU A 11 4.73 -4.47 -9.34
N ILE A 12 4.69 -4.73 -8.04
CA ILE A 12 5.04 -3.73 -7.01
C ILE A 12 6.51 -3.33 -7.12
N MET A 13 7.41 -4.30 -7.32
CA MET A 13 8.84 -4.00 -7.48
C MET A 13 9.10 -3.16 -8.74
N ALA A 14 8.36 -3.40 -9.82
CA ALA A 14 8.45 -2.61 -11.05
C ALA A 14 8.07 -1.13 -10.86
N LEU A 15 7.20 -0.81 -9.89
CA LEU A 15 6.86 0.58 -9.56
C LEU A 15 8.05 1.36 -8.99
N ARG A 16 8.99 0.69 -8.30
CA ARG A 16 10.19 1.35 -7.72
C ARG A 16 11.12 1.93 -8.78
N GLN A 17 11.04 1.46 -10.03
CA GLN A 17 11.87 1.95 -11.13
C GLN A 17 11.27 3.18 -11.84
N ARG A 18 10.09 3.63 -11.40
CA ARG A 18 9.36 4.74 -12.03
C ARG A 18 9.44 6.02 -11.18
N PRO A 19 9.25 7.21 -11.78
CA PRO A 19 9.23 8.46 -11.03
C PRO A 19 8.05 8.50 -10.05
N VAL A 20 8.32 8.70 -8.76
CA VAL A 20 7.27 8.67 -7.73
C VAL A 20 6.30 9.84 -7.92
N ASP A 21 5.03 9.51 -8.19
CA ASP A 21 3.91 10.44 -8.26
C ASP A 21 2.74 9.96 -7.38
N GLU A 22 1.73 10.81 -7.19
CA GLU A 22 0.58 10.51 -6.33
C GLU A 22 -0.24 9.31 -6.82
N GLU A 23 -0.39 9.15 -8.13
CA GLU A 23 -1.14 8.05 -8.74
C GLU A 23 -0.42 6.72 -8.52
N MET A 24 0.92 6.72 -8.65
CA MET A 24 1.77 5.56 -8.38
C MET A 24 1.69 5.14 -6.91
N ILE A 25 1.73 6.09 -5.98
CA ILE A 25 1.61 5.80 -4.54
C ILE A 25 0.25 5.14 -4.26
N ALA A 26 -0.84 5.72 -4.79
CA ALA A 26 -2.18 5.17 -4.63
C ALA A 26 -2.30 3.74 -5.19
N VAL A 27 -1.70 3.50 -6.35
CA VAL A 27 -1.70 2.21 -7.04
C VAL A 27 -0.87 1.15 -6.30
N ALA A 28 0.28 1.54 -5.73
CA ALA A 28 1.09 0.65 -4.89
C ALA A 28 0.34 0.22 -3.63
N ILE A 29 -0.34 1.16 -2.95
CA ILE A 29 -1.15 0.86 -1.76
C ILE A 29 -2.34 -0.04 -2.14
N ALA A 30 -2.97 0.23 -3.29
CA ALA A 30 -4.07 -0.61 -3.79
C ALA A 30 -3.61 -2.05 -4.07
N GLY A 31 -2.43 -2.24 -4.67
CA GLY A 31 -1.85 -3.55 -4.91
C GLY A 31 -1.55 -4.31 -3.61
N LEU A 32 -0.94 -3.63 -2.63
CA LEU A 32 -0.64 -4.21 -1.31
C LEU A 32 -1.90 -4.70 -0.60
N VAL A 33 -2.93 -3.86 -0.53
CA VAL A 33 -4.21 -4.22 0.11
C VAL A 33 -4.88 -5.41 -0.58
N LYS A 34 -4.87 -5.45 -1.92
CA LYS A 34 -5.46 -6.55 -2.69
C LYS A 34 -4.73 -7.87 -2.43
N MET A 35 -3.41 -7.85 -2.37
CA MET A 35 -2.60 -9.04 -2.07
C MET A 35 -2.75 -9.50 -0.61
N ALA A 36 -2.73 -8.57 0.34
CA ALA A 36 -2.98 -8.88 1.75
C ALA A 36 -4.33 -9.57 1.93
N ARG A 37 -5.37 -9.04 1.28
CA ARG A 37 -6.70 -9.64 1.30
C ARG A 37 -6.73 -11.03 0.65
N SER A 38 -6.09 -11.22 -0.50
CA SER A 38 -6.06 -12.53 -1.16
C SER A 38 -5.31 -13.60 -0.33
N GLN A 39 -4.38 -13.17 0.52
CA GLN A 39 -3.65 -14.02 1.47
C GLN A 39 -4.41 -14.27 2.78
N GLY A 40 -5.60 -13.68 2.97
CA GLY A 40 -6.39 -13.82 4.19
C GLY A 40 -5.86 -13.00 5.39
N GLN A 41 -4.97 -12.04 5.14
CA GLN A 41 -4.42 -11.14 6.14
C GLN A 41 -5.50 -10.16 6.63
N SER A 42 -5.42 -9.75 7.90
CA SER A 42 -6.31 -8.71 8.43
C SER A 42 -5.77 -7.29 8.14
N LEU A 43 -6.64 -6.28 8.22
CA LEU A 43 -6.22 -4.88 8.13
C LEU A 43 -5.20 -4.51 9.20
N ASP A 44 -5.33 -5.04 10.41
CA ASP A 44 -4.41 -4.78 11.51
C ASP A 44 -3.02 -5.37 11.21
N ASP A 45 -2.97 -6.59 10.68
CA ASP A 45 -1.70 -7.24 10.29
C ASP A 45 -1.01 -6.46 9.17
N LEU A 46 -1.75 -6.07 8.13
CA LEU A 46 -1.21 -5.27 7.02
C LEU A 46 -0.70 -3.91 7.51
N THR A 47 -1.44 -3.27 8.41
CA THR A 47 -1.03 -1.97 8.97
C THR A 47 0.24 -2.12 9.81
N ALA A 48 0.37 -3.20 10.58
CA ALA A 48 1.58 -3.49 11.35
C ALA A 48 2.80 -3.70 10.43
N GLU A 49 2.65 -4.46 9.33
CA GLU A 49 3.73 -4.70 8.37
C GLU A 49 4.16 -3.42 7.64
N VAL A 50 3.21 -2.62 7.16
CA VAL A 50 3.49 -1.34 6.48
C VAL A 50 4.21 -0.34 7.41
N LEU A 51 3.96 -0.43 8.73
CA LEU A 51 4.57 0.44 9.73
C LEU A 51 5.85 -0.13 10.35
N GLN A 52 6.28 -1.36 10.00
CA GLN A 52 7.44 -2.02 10.59
C GLN A 52 8.79 -1.58 10.01
N ASP A 53 8.86 -1.10 8.76
CA ASP A 53 10.11 -0.65 8.11
C ASP A 53 10.55 0.77 8.56
N ASP A 54 10.82 0.84 9.87
CA ASP A 54 10.81 2.03 10.72
C ASP A 54 12.22 2.57 10.96
N PRO A 55 12.66 3.53 10.13
CA PRO A 55 13.09 4.82 10.69
C PRO A 55 12.77 6.05 9.82
N ILE A 56 12.10 5.90 8.66
CA ILE A 56 11.91 6.99 7.69
C ILE A 56 10.67 7.84 8.01
N LEU A 57 9.65 7.25 8.64
CA LEU A 57 8.35 7.90 8.84
C LEU A 57 8.18 8.51 10.23
N ASP A 58 7.83 9.79 10.29
CA ASP A 58 7.43 10.44 11.53
C ASP A 58 6.02 10.04 12.00
N ARG A 59 5.64 10.43 13.22
CA ARG A 59 4.32 10.08 13.79
C ARG A 59 3.13 10.54 12.94
N VAL A 60 3.23 11.69 12.26
CA VAL A 60 2.16 12.23 11.43
C VAL A 60 2.04 11.42 10.15
N GLN A 61 3.17 11.12 9.52
CA GLN A 61 3.22 10.30 8.30
C GLN A 61 2.71 8.88 8.55
N ARG A 62 2.98 8.31 9.72
CA ARG A 62 2.45 6.98 10.11
C ARG A 62 0.94 6.98 10.27
N ARG A 63 0.39 8.02 10.90
CA ARG A 63 -1.07 8.19 11.00
C ARG A 63 -1.68 8.29 9.61
N TRP A 64 -1.12 9.15 8.77
CA TRP A 64 -1.59 9.37 7.40
C TRP A 64 -1.54 8.08 6.56
N LEU A 65 -0.44 7.32 6.64
CA LEU A 65 -0.28 6.05 5.94
C LEU A 65 -1.29 5.01 6.44
N SER A 66 -1.50 4.92 7.75
CA SER A 66 -2.52 4.03 8.35
C SER A 66 -3.92 4.36 7.84
N ASP A 67 -4.27 5.65 7.80
CA ASP A 67 -5.59 6.11 7.36
C ASP A 67 -5.82 5.79 5.88
N ILE A 68 -4.79 5.94 5.03
CA ILE A 68 -4.90 5.61 3.61
C ILE A 68 -5.01 4.10 3.38
N VAL A 69 -4.21 3.28 4.09
CA VAL A 69 -4.31 1.82 4.01
C VAL A 69 -5.71 1.37 4.45
N ALA A 70 -6.24 1.92 5.54
CA ALA A 70 -7.59 1.63 6.01
C ALA A 70 -8.67 2.08 5.01
N GLN A 71 -8.49 3.24 4.39
CA GLN A 71 -9.43 3.73 3.36
C GLN A 71 -9.41 2.84 2.13
N ALA A 72 -8.23 2.46 1.64
CA ALA A 72 -8.05 1.55 0.51
C ALA A 72 -8.68 0.18 0.80
N TRP A 73 -8.48 -0.35 2.01
CA TRP A 73 -9.11 -1.58 2.48
C TRP A 73 -10.64 -1.52 2.45
N LYS A 74 -11.25 -0.41 2.88
CA LYS A 74 -12.72 -0.25 2.87
C LYS A 74 -13.30 -0.05 1.48
N THR A 75 -12.54 0.58 0.59
CA THR A 75 -13.03 1.02 -0.72
C THR A 75 -12.89 -0.06 -1.79
N MET A 76 -11.89 -0.93 -1.66
CA MET A 76 -11.69 -2.01 -2.62
C MET A 76 -12.52 -3.25 -2.24
N PRO A 77 -13.07 -3.97 -3.23
CA PRO A 77 -13.82 -5.21 -3.04
C PRO A 77 -12.95 -6.37 -2.55
#